data_AF-A0A7C7DJ45-F1
#
_entry.id   AF-A0A7C7DJ45-F1
#
_cell.length_a   1.000
_cell.length_b   1.000
_cell.length_c   1.000
_cell.angle_alpha   90.00
_cell.angle_beta   90.00
_cell.angle_gamma   90.00
#
_symmetry.space_group_name_H-M   'P 1'
#
loop_
_entity.id
_entity.type
_entity.pdbx_description
1 polymer ?
#
loop_
_entity_poly.entity_id
_entity_poly.type
_entity_poly.pdbx_seq_one_letter_code
_entity_poly.pdbx_strand_id
1 'polypeptide(L)'
;MQMVLLVLGIIVWLLFLALIHMISRYKYTAKSIAVLAIIAAPCFYFGNRLALHWFPGLVGSGVFYVISVPAGIGIWIGMSFAVVMAWRQVKLEAYDKALRSLRNEEATLLEEARQLNARRPWTSFGREAPEEEPSGEDRDEMSSLERIVDEWQREPGKERVRSVKVQAWRDEIAFLDKETLKRRIQELVNQKTDLEESLRKAHDTSRHEAPASGFREESFSDMAERVKQLEVQLALCDLRLSEIRRGENKEKTKPTQGKPGRYGEGKDDVKNEDASRRKQAGPDFGVGQEEKEEFSNLTAREAEVRERLELVRREIDVWEKRRSEFLEKRITLD
;
A
#
# COMPACT_ATOMS: atom_id res chain seq x y z
N MET A 1 20.84 23.89 -42.43
CA MET A 1 20.33 25.12 -41.76
C MET A 1 19.00 24.91 -41.04
N GLN A 2 17.99 24.25 -41.63
CA GLN A 2 16.68 24.03 -40.97
C GLN A 2 16.76 23.32 -39.60
N MET A 3 17.55 22.25 -39.48
CA MET A 3 17.72 21.53 -38.20
C MET A 3 18.31 22.42 -37.09
N VAL A 4 19.24 23.31 -37.43
CA VAL A 4 19.87 24.21 -36.44
C VAL A 4 18.85 25.24 -35.93
N LEU A 5 18.04 25.82 -36.82
CA LEU A 5 16.98 26.74 -36.45
C LEU A 5 15.91 26.07 -35.57
N LEU A 6 15.58 24.81 -35.87
CA LEU A 6 14.65 24.02 -35.07
C LEU A 6 15.19 23.80 -33.65
N VAL A 7 16.45 23.37 -33.53
CA VAL A 7 17.10 23.16 -32.22
C VAL A 7 17.17 24.45 -31.41
N LEU A 8 17.53 25.58 -32.04
CA LEU A 8 17.54 26.88 -31.38
C LEU A 8 16.13 27.30 -30.93
N GLY A 9 15.11 27.06 -31.75
CA GLY A 9 13.71 27.30 -31.41
C GLY A 9 13.27 26.52 -30.17
N ILE A 10 13.62 25.22 -30.10
CA ILE A 10 13.34 24.38 -28.93
C ILE A 10 14.06 24.90 -27.69
N ILE A 11 15.34 25.29 -27.80
CA ILE A 11 16.10 25.81 -26.65
C ILE A 11 15.46 27.09 -26.11
N VAL A 12 15.12 28.05 -26.98
CA VAL A 12 14.46 29.29 -26.58
C VAL A 12 13.11 29.00 -25.92
N TRP A 13 12.34 28.05 -26.46
CA TRP A 13 11.07 27.62 -25.87
C TRP A 13 11.25 27.00 -24.47
N LEU A 14 12.24 26.12 -24.28
CA LEU A 14 12.54 25.52 -22.97
C LEU A 14 12.99 26.57 -21.94
N LEU A 15 13.83 27.53 -22.34
CA LEU A 15 14.24 28.64 -21.47
C LEU A 15 13.05 29.52 -21.07
N PHE A 16 12.12 29.76 -22.00
CA PHE A 16 10.90 30.49 -21.71
C PHE A 16 10.01 29.75 -20.70
N LEU A 17 9.82 28.43 -20.86
CA LEU A 17 9.10 27.61 -19.90
C LEU A 17 9.77 27.59 -18.53
N ALA A 18 11.09 27.48 -18.47
CA ALA A 18 11.86 27.54 -17.23
C ALA A 18 11.65 28.88 -16.51
N LEU A 19 11.66 29.98 -17.24
CA LEU A 19 11.41 31.32 -16.71
C LEU A 19 9.97 31.47 -16.18
N ILE A 20 8.95 31.01 -16.93
CA ILE A 20 7.56 31.00 -16.46
C ILE A 20 7.42 30.17 -15.18
N HIS A 21 8.05 29.00 -15.15
CA HIS A 21 8.02 28.12 -13.99
C HIS A 21 8.63 28.80 -12.75
N MET A 22 9.79 29.44 -12.93
CA MET A 22 10.47 30.22 -11.90
C MET A 22 9.59 31.36 -11.35
N ILE A 23 8.97 32.16 -12.22
CA ILE A 23 8.15 33.32 -11.81
C ILE A 23 6.84 32.89 -11.13
N SER A 24 6.21 31.82 -11.61
CA SER A 24 4.89 31.38 -11.13
C SER A 24 4.95 30.62 -9.81
N ARG A 25 5.99 29.82 -9.57
CA ARG A 25 6.06 28.89 -8.44
C ARG A 25 6.86 29.37 -7.24
N TYR A 26 7.70 30.41 -7.38
CA TYR A 26 8.62 30.82 -6.32
C TYR A 26 8.36 32.25 -5.84
N LYS A 27 8.57 32.47 -4.54
CA LYS A 27 8.66 33.80 -3.93
C LYS A 27 10.13 34.08 -3.65
N TYR A 28 10.65 35.11 -4.30
CA TYR A 28 12.05 35.50 -4.19
C TYR A 28 12.23 36.47 -3.02
N THR A 29 13.08 36.12 -2.07
CA THR A 29 13.57 37.05 -1.05
C THR A 29 14.79 37.83 -1.53
N ALA A 30 15.15 38.91 -0.84
CA ALA A 30 16.35 39.69 -1.13
C ALA A 30 17.63 38.83 -1.15
N LYS A 31 17.72 37.81 -0.28
CA LYS A 31 18.84 36.86 -0.24
C LYS A 31 18.91 36.01 -1.50
N SER A 32 17.77 35.42 -1.90
CA SER A 32 17.70 34.60 -3.12
C SER A 32 18.05 35.42 -4.37
N ILE A 33 17.61 36.68 -4.44
CA ILE A 33 17.94 37.60 -5.54
C ILE A 33 19.44 37.87 -5.58
N ALA A 34 20.07 38.11 -4.41
CA ALA A 34 21.51 38.31 -4.33
C ALA A 34 22.30 37.09 -4.84
N VAL A 35 21.88 35.87 -4.49
CA VAL A 35 22.51 34.64 -5.00
C VAL A 35 22.36 34.52 -6.52
N LEU A 36 21.16 34.78 -7.05
CA LEU A 36 20.92 34.75 -8.50
C LEU A 36 21.72 35.82 -9.26
N ALA A 37 21.94 36.99 -8.64
CA ALA A 37 22.78 38.04 -9.20
C ALA A 37 24.26 37.65 -9.21
N ILE A 38 24.75 36.99 -8.15
CA ILE A 38 26.13 36.46 -8.10
C ILE A 38 26.35 35.42 -9.21
N ILE A 39 25.36 34.56 -9.49
CA ILE A 39 25.42 33.56 -10.57
C ILE A 39 25.39 34.22 -11.96
N ALA A 40 24.80 35.41 -12.10
CA ALA A 40 24.76 36.10 -13.39
C ALA A 40 26.16 36.42 -13.94
N ALA A 41 27.09 36.88 -13.09
CA ALA A 41 28.44 37.27 -13.50
C ALA A 41 29.20 36.16 -14.26
N PRO A 42 29.35 34.93 -13.72
CA PRO A 42 29.99 33.85 -14.47
C PRO A 42 29.18 33.45 -15.72
N CYS A 43 27.85 33.46 -15.69
CA CYS A 43 27.04 33.13 -16.86
C CYS A 43 27.25 34.10 -18.03
N PHE A 44 27.32 35.42 -17.76
CA PHE A 44 27.63 36.41 -18.79
C PHE A 44 29.08 36.30 -19.27
N TYR A 45 30.03 36.03 -18.38
CA TYR A 45 31.42 35.75 -18.77
C TYR A 45 31.51 34.54 -19.71
N PHE A 46 30.82 33.44 -19.39
CA PHE A 46 30.76 32.25 -20.24
C PHE A 46 30.03 32.50 -21.57
N GLY A 47 28.90 33.22 -21.54
CA GLY A 47 28.19 33.61 -22.76
C GLY A 47 29.06 34.45 -23.69
N ASN A 48 29.83 35.39 -23.13
CA ASN A 48 30.81 36.18 -23.86
C ASN A 48 31.93 35.30 -24.45
N ARG A 49 32.52 34.39 -23.65
CA ARG A 49 33.55 33.44 -24.10
C ARG A 49 33.05 32.52 -25.22
N LEU A 50 31.82 32.03 -25.11
CA LEU A 50 31.19 31.24 -26.16
C LEU A 50 31.00 32.07 -27.43
N ALA A 51 30.48 33.29 -27.34
CA ALA A 51 30.33 34.15 -28.51
C ALA A 51 31.67 34.44 -29.21
N LEU A 52 32.74 34.69 -28.44
CA LEU A 52 34.10 34.87 -28.98
C LEU A 52 34.60 33.63 -29.72
N HIS A 53 34.32 32.44 -29.17
CA HIS A 53 34.77 31.17 -29.76
C HIS A 53 34.06 30.87 -31.08
N TRP A 54 32.75 31.13 -31.15
CA TRP A 54 31.93 30.82 -32.33
C TRP A 54 32.00 31.91 -33.40
N PHE A 55 32.24 33.17 -33.01
CA PHE A 55 32.24 34.33 -33.91
C PHE A 55 33.44 35.26 -33.68
N PRO A 56 34.69 34.78 -33.86
CA PRO A 56 35.89 35.58 -33.58
C PRO A 56 36.01 36.83 -34.47
N GLY A 57 35.41 36.83 -35.67
CA GLY A 57 35.46 37.97 -36.60
C GLY A 57 34.53 39.14 -36.25
N LEU A 58 33.62 38.97 -35.29
CA LEU A 58 32.66 40.02 -34.89
C LEU A 58 33.17 40.87 -33.72
N VAL A 59 34.36 40.59 -33.19
CA VAL A 59 34.92 41.28 -32.02
C VAL A 59 35.05 42.78 -32.30
N GLY A 60 34.50 43.61 -31.42
CA GLY A 60 34.47 45.07 -31.56
C GLY A 60 33.29 45.62 -32.36
N SER A 61 32.49 44.77 -33.02
CA SER A 61 31.24 45.19 -33.65
C SER A 61 30.08 45.23 -32.65
N GLY A 62 29.11 46.12 -32.85
CA GLY A 62 27.87 46.13 -32.05
C GLY A 62 27.08 44.82 -32.16
N VAL A 63 27.20 44.10 -33.28
CA VAL A 63 26.55 42.80 -33.54
C VAL A 63 27.00 41.73 -32.55
N PHE A 64 28.25 41.80 -32.08
CA PHE A 64 28.77 40.87 -31.08
C PHE A 64 27.96 40.90 -29.77
N TYR A 65 27.54 42.08 -29.32
CA TYR A 65 26.72 42.23 -28.11
C TYR A 65 25.29 41.70 -28.30
N VAL A 66 24.76 41.77 -29.53
CA VAL A 66 23.44 41.21 -29.88
C VAL A 66 23.41 39.69 -29.73
N ILE A 67 24.54 39.00 -29.90
CA ILE A 67 24.63 37.54 -29.77
C ILE A 67 25.07 37.12 -28.36
N SER A 68 26.09 37.77 -27.82
CA SER A 68 26.70 37.39 -26.53
C SER A 68 25.77 37.62 -25.33
N VAL A 69 24.97 38.70 -25.34
CA VAL A 69 24.06 39.01 -24.23
C VAL A 69 22.93 37.98 -24.12
N PRO A 70 22.17 37.65 -25.18
CA PRO A 70 21.16 36.59 -25.12
C PRO A 70 21.74 35.21 -24.76
N ALA A 71 22.94 34.88 -25.26
CA ALA A 71 23.63 33.65 -24.87
C ALA A 71 23.91 33.62 -23.36
N GLY A 72 24.42 34.72 -22.79
CA GLY A 72 24.63 34.87 -21.35
C GLY A 72 23.32 34.76 -20.55
N ILE A 73 22.25 35.41 -21.01
CA ILE A 73 20.91 35.34 -20.39
C ILE A 73 20.39 33.89 -20.40
N GLY A 74 20.51 33.17 -21.52
CA GLY A 74 20.07 31.79 -21.63
C GLY A 74 20.80 30.87 -20.65
N ILE A 75 22.12 31.00 -20.55
CA ILE A 75 22.94 30.25 -19.58
C ILE A 75 22.54 30.61 -18.15
N TRP A 76 22.32 31.91 -17.86
CA TRP A 76 21.90 32.37 -16.55
C TRP A 76 20.53 31.82 -16.15
N ILE A 77 19.53 31.82 -17.03
CA ILE A 77 18.20 31.24 -16.78
C ILE A 77 18.34 29.74 -16.48
N GLY A 78 19.10 28.99 -17.29
CA GLY A 78 19.32 27.57 -17.08
C GLY A 78 19.98 27.24 -15.74
N MET A 79 21.05 27.96 -15.38
CA MET A 79 21.75 27.78 -14.11
C MET A 79 20.87 28.20 -12.91
N SER A 80 20.14 29.30 -13.04
CA SER A 80 19.22 29.77 -12.01
C SER A 80 18.10 28.76 -11.74
N PHE A 81 17.54 28.17 -12.81
CA PHE A 81 16.56 27.10 -12.70
C PHE A 81 17.14 25.88 -11.96
N ALA A 82 18.37 25.46 -12.29
CA ALA A 82 19.03 24.35 -11.61
C ALA A 82 19.24 24.61 -10.11
N VAL A 83 19.69 25.82 -9.74
CA VAL A 83 19.86 26.22 -8.33
C VAL A 83 18.54 26.21 -7.57
N VAL A 84 17.48 26.78 -8.16
CA VAL A 84 16.15 26.79 -7.55
C VAL A 84 15.60 25.37 -7.36
N MET A 85 15.80 24.49 -8.36
CA MET A 85 15.42 23.07 -8.25
C MET A 85 16.21 22.34 -7.17
N ALA A 86 17.51 22.62 -7.03
CA ALA A 86 18.33 22.05 -5.96
C ALA A 86 17.84 22.51 -4.57
N TRP A 87 17.53 23.79 -4.39
CA TRP A 87 16.94 24.28 -3.14
C TRP A 87 15.61 23.63 -2.81
N ARG A 88 14.74 23.48 -3.82
CA ARG A 88 13.47 22.76 -3.65
C ARG A 88 13.71 21.33 -3.20
N GLN A 89 14.69 20.63 -3.80
CA GLN A 89 15.03 19.26 -3.43
C GLN A 89 15.52 19.17 -1.98
N VAL A 90 16.42 20.06 -1.56
CA VAL A 90 16.91 20.11 -0.17
C VAL A 90 15.77 20.33 0.83
N LYS A 91 14.80 21.21 0.52
CA LYS A 91 13.62 21.39 1.37
C LYS A 91 12.73 20.15 1.39
N LEU A 92 12.55 19.46 0.25
CA LEU A 92 11.77 18.23 0.16
C LEU A 92 12.41 17.06 0.91
N GLU A 93 13.74 16.99 0.96
CA GLU A 93 14.45 15.94 1.70
C GLU A 93 14.09 15.90 3.19
N ALA A 94 13.80 17.06 3.80
CA ALA A 94 13.37 17.09 5.20
C ALA A 94 12.03 16.37 5.40
N TYR A 95 11.07 16.60 4.51
CA TYR A 95 9.77 15.90 4.52
C TYR A 95 9.94 14.41 4.22
N ASP A 96 10.76 14.08 3.22
CA ASP A 96 11.00 12.70 2.83
C ASP A 96 11.72 11.91 3.94
N LYS A 97 12.65 12.53 4.67
CA LYS A 97 13.30 11.93 5.85
C LYS A 97 12.30 11.67 6.98
N ALA A 98 11.46 12.65 7.31
CA ALA A 98 10.44 12.50 8.35
C ALA A 98 9.40 11.42 7.99
N LEU A 99 8.94 11.38 6.74
CA LEU A 99 8.02 10.34 6.27
C LEU A 99 8.67 8.95 6.28
N ARG A 100 9.95 8.84 5.90
CA ARG A 100 10.68 7.57 5.97
C ARG A 100 10.84 7.08 7.40
N SER A 101 11.18 7.96 8.36
CA SER A 101 11.30 7.54 9.77
C SER A 101 9.97 7.06 10.33
N LEU A 102 8.87 7.77 10.05
CA LEU A 102 7.53 7.36 10.51
C LEU A 102 7.06 6.05 9.85
N ARG A 103 7.34 5.85 8.56
CA ARG A 103 7.00 4.59 7.87
C ARG A 103 7.81 3.40 8.38
N ASN A 104 9.07 3.62 8.75
CA ASN A 104 9.87 2.60 9.40
C ASN A 104 9.31 2.25 10.77
N GLU A 105 8.88 3.26 11.55
CA GLU A 105 8.21 3.05 12.84
C GLU A 105 6.90 2.27 12.67
N GLU A 106 6.06 2.63 11.69
CA GLU A 106 4.84 1.89 11.36
C GLU A 106 5.14 0.43 11.01
N ALA A 107 6.17 0.18 10.20
CA ALA A 107 6.57 -1.18 9.84
C ALA A 107 7.03 -1.99 11.06
N THR A 108 7.80 -1.38 11.98
CA THR A 108 8.22 -2.06 13.22
C THR A 108 7.04 -2.39 14.13
N LEU A 109 6.07 -1.48 14.27
CA LEU A 109 4.87 -1.71 15.08
C LEU A 109 3.95 -2.76 14.48
N LEU A 110 3.82 -2.80 13.15
CA LEU A 110 3.08 -3.86 12.46
C LEU A 110 3.72 -5.22 12.68
N GLU A 111 5.05 -5.30 12.63
CA GLU A 111 5.78 -6.54 12.89
C GLU A 111 5.65 -6.97 14.36
N GLU A 112 5.72 -6.05 15.31
CA GLU A 112 5.45 -6.33 16.72
C GLU A 112 4.01 -6.83 16.93
N ALA A 113 3.01 -6.20 16.30
CA ALA A 113 1.62 -6.64 16.36
C ALA A 113 1.44 -8.04 15.77
N ARG A 114 2.17 -8.40 14.70
CA ARG A 114 2.18 -9.76 14.13
C ARG A 114 2.80 -10.76 15.10
N GLN A 115 3.91 -10.41 15.74
CA GLN A 115 4.56 -11.27 16.72
C GLN A 115 3.70 -11.49 17.97
N LEU A 116 3.02 -10.46 18.45
CA LEU A 116 2.07 -10.59 19.57
C LEU A 116 0.88 -11.50 19.19
N ASN A 117 0.32 -11.32 18.00
CA ASN A 117 -0.73 -12.20 17.50
C ASN A 117 -0.25 -13.65 17.32
N ALA A 118 0.98 -13.86 16.86
CA ALA A 118 1.57 -15.20 16.69
C ALA A 118 1.87 -15.89 18.03
N ARG A 119 2.22 -15.13 19.07
CA ARG A 119 2.42 -15.64 20.44
C ARG A 119 1.12 -15.96 21.15
N ARG A 120 -0.01 -15.40 20.69
CA ARG A 120 -1.31 -15.70 21.25
C ARG A 120 -1.57 -17.20 21.07
N PRO A 121 -1.71 -17.98 22.16
CA PRO A 121 -2.07 -19.37 22.04
C PRO A 121 -3.41 -19.44 21.31
N TRP A 122 -3.46 -20.15 20.17
CA TRP A 122 -4.67 -20.41 19.39
C TRP A 122 -5.79 -21.10 20.21
N THR A 123 -5.53 -21.43 21.47
CA THR A 123 -6.33 -22.26 22.37
C THR A 123 -7.37 -21.52 23.22
N SER A 124 -7.41 -20.18 23.24
CA SER A 124 -8.26 -19.43 24.19
C SER A 124 -9.68 -19.06 23.69
N PHE A 125 -10.00 -19.27 22.41
CA PHE A 125 -11.40 -19.24 21.93
C PHE A 125 -11.90 -20.67 21.69
N GLY A 126 -12.15 -21.44 22.75
CA GLY A 126 -13.07 -22.59 22.75
C GLY A 126 -12.84 -23.67 21.67
N ARG A 127 -11.61 -23.91 21.23
CA ARG A 127 -11.30 -25.06 20.36
C ARG A 127 -10.88 -26.22 21.25
N GLU A 128 -11.87 -26.95 21.75
CA GLU A 128 -11.66 -28.26 22.35
C GLU A 128 -10.98 -29.20 21.33
N ALA A 129 -9.95 -29.89 21.83
CA ALA A 129 -9.24 -31.06 21.28
C ALA A 129 -8.11 -30.83 20.23
N PRO A 130 -7.06 -31.68 20.29
CA PRO A 130 -5.92 -31.63 19.38
C PRO A 130 -6.39 -31.85 17.95
N GLU A 131 -5.86 -31.07 17.03
CA GLU A 131 -6.18 -31.13 15.61
C GLU A 131 -5.92 -32.54 15.06
N GLU A 132 -6.97 -33.20 14.58
CA GLU A 132 -6.79 -34.11 13.46
C GLU A 132 -6.23 -33.23 12.32
N GLU A 133 -4.97 -33.48 11.94
CA GLU A 133 -4.34 -32.77 10.83
C GLU A 133 -5.29 -32.85 9.61
N PRO A 134 -5.60 -31.72 8.97
CA PRO A 134 -6.41 -31.74 7.76
C PRO A 134 -5.75 -32.68 6.75
N SER A 135 -6.55 -33.46 6.02
CA SER A 135 -6.06 -34.25 4.90
C SER A 135 -5.18 -33.36 4.00
N GLY A 136 -4.09 -33.91 3.47
CA GLY A 136 -3.11 -33.11 2.70
C GLY A 136 -3.73 -32.27 1.58
N GLU A 137 -4.80 -32.76 0.96
CA GLU A 137 -5.53 -32.11 -0.12
C GLU A 137 -6.22 -30.78 0.30
N ASP A 138 -6.84 -30.74 1.48
CA ASP A 138 -7.48 -29.54 2.02
C ASP A 138 -6.47 -28.46 2.44
N ARG A 139 -5.23 -28.87 2.75
CA ARG A 139 -4.14 -27.96 3.13
C ARG A 139 -3.52 -27.31 1.90
N ASP A 140 -3.35 -28.09 0.84
CA ASP A 140 -2.82 -27.60 -0.43
C ASP A 140 -3.77 -26.57 -1.07
N GLU A 141 -5.08 -26.82 -1.04
CA GLU A 141 -6.08 -25.89 -1.58
C GLU A 141 -6.06 -24.54 -0.84
N MET A 142 -6.08 -24.53 0.50
CA MET A 142 -5.97 -23.27 1.27
C MET A 142 -4.66 -22.53 1.00
N SER A 143 -3.54 -23.25 0.93
CA SER A 143 -2.24 -22.61 0.66
C SER A 143 -2.21 -21.94 -0.71
N SER A 144 -2.90 -22.51 -1.70
CA SER A 144 -3.01 -21.93 -3.04
C SER A 144 -3.82 -20.64 -3.04
N LEU A 145 -4.91 -20.58 -2.28
CA LEU A 145 -5.76 -19.39 -2.15
C LEU A 145 -5.04 -18.27 -1.40
N GLU A 146 -4.33 -18.60 -0.31
CA GLU A 146 -3.52 -17.63 0.42
C GLU A 146 -2.42 -17.05 -0.48
N ARG A 147 -1.78 -17.88 -1.31
CA ARG A 147 -0.76 -17.42 -2.26
C ARG A 147 -1.29 -16.39 -3.25
N ILE A 148 -2.52 -16.55 -3.75
CA ILE A 148 -3.16 -15.58 -4.68
C ILE A 148 -3.34 -14.22 -3.99
N VAL A 149 -3.84 -14.23 -2.75
CA VAL A 149 -4.04 -13.00 -1.97
C VAL A 149 -2.70 -12.31 -1.68
N ASP A 150 -1.69 -13.08 -1.28
CA ASP A 150 -0.35 -12.58 -0.96
C ASP A 150 0.36 -12.02 -2.19
N GLU A 151 0.27 -12.69 -3.34
CA GLU A 151 0.88 -12.26 -4.59
C GLU A 151 0.30 -10.91 -5.05
N TRP A 152 -1.02 -10.75 -4.99
CA TRP A 152 -1.67 -9.49 -5.36
C TRP A 152 -1.31 -8.34 -4.42
N GLN A 153 -1.16 -8.62 -3.13
CA GLN A 153 -0.73 -7.62 -2.14
C GLN A 153 0.71 -7.15 -2.38
N ARG A 154 1.63 -8.06 -2.71
CA ARG A 154 3.08 -7.78 -2.84
C ARG A 154 3.49 -7.17 -4.18
N GLU A 155 2.58 -7.08 -5.16
CA GLU A 155 2.86 -6.44 -6.43
C GLU A 155 3.27 -4.95 -6.22
N PRO A 156 4.38 -4.50 -6.82
CA PRO A 156 4.99 -3.21 -6.52
C PRO A 156 4.12 -2.02 -6.95
N GLY A 157 4.15 -0.94 -6.14
CA GLY A 157 3.58 0.36 -6.48
C GLY A 157 2.19 0.66 -5.90
N LYS A 158 1.43 -0.34 -5.44
CA LYS A 158 0.09 -0.15 -4.83
C LYS A 158 -0.18 -1.00 -3.57
N GLU A 159 0.84 -1.63 -2.99
CA GLU A 159 0.74 -2.56 -1.85
C GLU A 159 -0.10 -2.03 -0.66
N ARG A 160 0.08 -0.77 -0.26
CA ARG A 160 -0.70 -0.18 0.87
C ARG A 160 -2.19 -0.09 0.55
N VAL A 161 -2.56 0.35 -0.66
CA VAL A 161 -3.96 0.45 -1.06
C VAL A 161 -4.59 -0.94 -1.17
N ARG A 162 -3.82 -1.91 -1.68
CA ARG A 162 -4.28 -3.29 -1.86
C ARG A 162 -4.44 -4.02 -0.52
N SER A 163 -3.49 -3.90 0.40
CA SER A 163 -3.59 -4.49 1.75
C SER A 163 -4.78 -3.94 2.54
N VAL A 164 -5.02 -2.62 2.51
CA VAL A 164 -6.23 -2.02 3.12
C VAL A 164 -7.50 -2.57 2.47
N LYS A 165 -7.51 -2.73 1.14
CA LYS A 165 -8.66 -3.27 0.41
C LYS A 165 -8.93 -4.73 0.74
N VAL A 166 -7.90 -5.57 0.81
CA VAL A 166 -8.03 -6.97 1.25
C VAL A 166 -8.57 -7.04 2.67
N GLN A 167 -8.08 -6.20 3.59
CA GLN A 167 -8.58 -6.20 4.95
C GLN A 167 -10.06 -5.81 5.00
N ALA A 168 -10.48 -4.77 4.27
CA ALA A 168 -11.88 -4.39 4.17
C ALA A 168 -12.77 -5.53 3.63
N TRP A 169 -12.29 -6.27 2.63
CA TRP A 169 -13.01 -7.45 2.13
C TRP A 169 -13.06 -8.60 3.12
N ARG A 170 -11.96 -8.87 3.85
CA ARG A 170 -11.95 -9.87 4.92
C ARG A 170 -12.98 -9.53 6.00
N ASP A 171 -13.04 -8.27 6.40
CA ASP A 171 -14.00 -7.79 7.39
C ASP A 171 -15.44 -7.95 6.87
N GLU A 172 -15.74 -7.58 5.62
CA GLU A 172 -17.05 -7.78 4.99
C GLU A 172 -17.46 -9.26 4.94
N ILE A 173 -16.55 -10.13 4.51
CA ILE A 173 -16.75 -11.57 4.33
C ILE A 173 -16.92 -12.29 5.68
N ALA A 174 -16.25 -11.82 6.74
CA ALA A 174 -16.29 -12.44 8.06
C ALA A 174 -17.72 -12.54 8.64
N PHE A 175 -18.58 -11.58 8.31
CA PHE A 175 -19.97 -11.50 8.77
C PHE A 175 -20.98 -12.23 7.89
N LEU A 176 -20.57 -12.78 6.75
CA LEU A 176 -21.49 -13.47 5.83
C LEU A 176 -21.74 -14.92 6.29
N ASP A 177 -22.99 -15.34 6.23
CA ASP A 177 -23.39 -16.72 6.43
C ASP A 177 -23.06 -17.60 5.20
N LYS A 178 -23.14 -18.92 5.38
CA LYS A 178 -22.78 -19.90 4.34
C LYS A 178 -23.59 -19.76 3.05
N GLU A 179 -24.88 -19.44 3.13
CA GLU A 179 -25.74 -19.31 1.96
C GLU A 179 -25.43 -18.01 1.22
N THR A 180 -25.24 -16.92 1.97
CA THR A 180 -24.83 -15.63 1.39
C THR A 180 -23.44 -15.71 0.75
N LEU A 181 -22.49 -16.42 1.36
CA LEU A 181 -21.16 -16.66 0.77
C LEU A 181 -21.25 -17.40 -0.57
N LYS A 182 -22.05 -18.47 -0.66
CA LYS A 182 -22.25 -19.19 -1.92
C LYS A 182 -22.85 -18.30 -3.01
N ARG A 183 -23.86 -17.49 -2.65
CA ARG A 183 -24.46 -16.52 -3.59
C ARG A 183 -23.44 -15.49 -4.04
N ARG A 184 -22.61 -14.99 -3.11
CA ARG A 184 -21.57 -14.00 -3.41
C ARG A 184 -20.49 -14.56 -4.32
N ILE A 185 -20.05 -15.81 -4.10
CA ILE A 185 -19.12 -16.52 -4.98
C ILE A 185 -19.69 -16.60 -6.39
N GLN A 186 -20.95 -17.04 -6.54
CA GLN A 186 -21.58 -17.13 -7.86
C GLN A 186 -21.67 -15.77 -8.57
N GLU A 187 -21.99 -14.70 -7.84
CA GLU A 187 -22.01 -13.34 -8.37
C GLU A 187 -20.64 -12.89 -8.85
N LEU A 188 -19.60 -13.11 -8.04
CA LEU A 188 -18.21 -12.75 -8.38
C LEU A 188 -17.68 -13.55 -9.57
N VAL A 189 -18.02 -14.84 -9.68
CA VAL A 189 -17.70 -15.67 -10.84
C VAL A 189 -18.33 -15.08 -12.10
N ASN A 190 -19.63 -14.75 -12.06
CA ASN A 190 -20.33 -14.16 -13.21
C ASN A 190 -19.70 -12.81 -13.62
N GLN A 191 -19.40 -11.95 -12.65
CA GLN A 191 -18.73 -10.67 -12.92
C GLN A 191 -17.35 -10.85 -13.56
N LYS A 192 -16.58 -11.84 -13.08
CA LYS A 192 -15.26 -12.16 -13.62
C LYS A 192 -15.39 -12.64 -15.07
N THR A 193 -16.29 -13.56 -15.36
CA THR A 193 -16.48 -14.10 -16.71
C THR A 193 -16.93 -13.02 -17.69
N ASP A 194 -17.85 -12.15 -17.29
CA ASP A 194 -18.34 -11.05 -18.13
C ASP A 194 -17.20 -10.06 -18.47
N LEU A 195 -16.34 -9.79 -17.50
CA LEU A 195 -15.22 -8.86 -17.65
C LEU A 195 -14.08 -9.47 -18.47
N GLU A 196 -13.79 -10.76 -18.29
CA GLU A 196 -12.85 -11.51 -19.15
C GLU A 196 -13.34 -11.59 -20.60
N GLU A 197 -14.63 -11.81 -20.84
CA GLU A 197 -15.20 -11.81 -22.18
C GLU A 197 -15.10 -10.41 -22.82
N SER A 198 -15.37 -9.37 -22.03
CA SER A 198 -15.21 -7.97 -22.47
C SER A 198 -13.74 -7.66 -22.82
N LEU A 199 -12.80 -8.15 -22.02
CA LEU A 199 -11.36 -7.97 -22.25
C LEU A 199 -10.90 -8.73 -23.51
N ARG A 200 -11.40 -9.95 -23.75
CA ARG A 200 -11.16 -10.71 -24.98
C ARG A 200 -11.71 -10.00 -26.22
N LYS A 201 -12.97 -9.55 -26.17
CA LYS A 201 -13.59 -8.78 -27.27
C LYS A 201 -12.83 -7.49 -27.57
N ALA A 202 -12.42 -6.76 -26.53
CA ALA A 202 -11.64 -5.54 -26.69
C ALA A 202 -10.26 -5.83 -27.30
N HIS A 203 -9.59 -6.90 -26.87
CA HIS A 203 -8.32 -7.34 -27.43
C HIS A 203 -8.46 -7.73 -28.92
N ASP A 204 -9.48 -8.50 -29.28
CA ASP A 204 -9.75 -8.88 -30.68
C ASP A 204 -10.06 -7.66 -31.55
N THR A 205 -10.84 -6.71 -31.04
CA THR A 205 -11.15 -5.45 -31.74
C THR A 205 -9.88 -4.60 -31.96
N SER A 206 -9.00 -4.56 -30.96
CA SER A 206 -7.71 -3.85 -31.06
C SER A 206 -6.75 -4.45 -32.09
N ARG A 207 -6.90 -5.75 -32.38
CA ARG A 207 -6.10 -6.46 -33.39
C ARG A 207 -6.52 -6.14 -34.82
N HIS A 208 -7.79 -5.78 -35.04
CA HIS A 208 -8.35 -5.54 -36.37
C HIS A 208 -8.44 -4.06 -36.75
N GLU A 209 -8.48 -3.15 -35.78
CA GLU A 209 -8.56 -1.71 -36.03
C GLU A 209 -7.21 -1.03 -35.77
N ALA A 210 -6.69 -0.30 -36.76
CA ALA A 210 -5.48 0.50 -36.60
C ALA A 210 -5.63 1.43 -35.37
N PRO A 211 -4.59 1.54 -34.51
CA PRO A 211 -4.72 2.18 -33.22
C PRO A 211 -5.03 3.67 -33.41
N ALA A 212 -6.29 4.05 -33.20
CA ALA A 212 -6.64 5.43 -32.88
C ALA A 212 -6.00 5.74 -31.52
N SER A 213 -4.86 6.43 -31.59
CA SER A 213 -3.88 6.58 -30.52
C SER A 213 -4.44 7.37 -29.33
N GLY A 214 -4.47 6.73 -28.16
CA GLY A 214 -4.50 7.41 -26.87
C GLY A 214 -5.59 6.99 -25.88
N PHE A 215 -6.75 6.51 -26.33
CA PHE A 215 -7.88 6.28 -25.40
C PHE A 215 -8.09 4.81 -24.96
N ARG A 216 -7.37 3.84 -25.55
CA ARG A 216 -7.59 2.40 -25.28
C ARG A 216 -6.75 1.81 -24.16
N GLU A 217 -5.51 2.26 -23.93
CA GLU A 217 -4.58 1.57 -23.01
C GLU A 217 -4.96 1.66 -21.53
N GLU A 218 -5.45 2.81 -21.06
CA GLU A 218 -5.89 2.97 -19.65
C GLU A 218 -7.08 2.05 -19.34
N SER A 219 -8.00 1.87 -20.30
CA SER A 219 -9.16 0.99 -20.15
C SER A 219 -8.77 -0.49 -20.00
N PHE A 220 -7.76 -0.96 -20.73
CA PHE A 220 -7.28 -2.36 -20.60
C PHE A 220 -6.59 -2.63 -19.27
N SER A 221 -5.74 -1.70 -18.82
CA SER A 221 -5.07 -1.83 -17.52
C SER A 221 -6.08 -1.87 -16.38
N ASP A 222 -7.10 -1.01 -16.42
CA ASP A 222 -8.13 -0.95 -15.40
C ASP A 222 -9.03 -2.19 -15.39
N MET A 223 -9.38 -2.72 -16.56
CA MET A 223 -10.12 -3.99 -16.66
C MET A 223 -9.28 -5.16 -16.12
N ALA A 224 -8.00 -5.26 -16.50
CA ALA A 224 -7.11 -6.33 -16.01
C ALA A 224 -6.94 -6.27 -14.48
N GLU A 225 -6.76 -5.07 -13.91
CA GLU A 225 -6.71 -4.88 -12.46
C GLU A 225 -8.02 -5.31 -11.79
N ARG A 226 -9.16 -5.06 -12.44
CA ARG A 226 -10.47 -5.47 -11.91
C ARG A 226 -10.67 -6.98 -11.93
N VAL A 227 -10.18 -7.69 -12.95
CA VAL A 227 -10.15 -9.18 -12.95
C VAL A 227 -9.37 -9.69 -11.75
N LYS A 228 -8.15 -9.19 -11.52
CA LYS A 228 -7.33 -9.58 -10.36
C LYS A 228 -8.02 -9.31 -9.03
N GLN A 229 -8.71 -8.17 -8.90
CA GLN A 229 -9.49 -7.86 -7.70
C GLN A 229 -10.61 -8.88 -7.45
N LEU A 230 -11.32 -9.30 -8.50
CA LEU A 230 -12.37 -10.31 -8.40
C LEU A 230 -11.79 -11.68 -8.03
N GLU A 231 -10.63 -12.06 -8.56
CA GLU A 231 -9.92 -13.29 -8.18
C GLU A 231 -9.56 -13.33 -6.70
N VAL A 232 -9.03 -12.22 -6.17
CA VAL A 232 -8.71 -12.11 -4.73
C VAL A 232 -9.97 -12.20 -3.88
N GLN A 233 -11.06 -11.54 -4.27
CA GLN A 233 -12.34 -11.63 -3.54
C GLN A 233 -12.92 -13.05 -3.55
N LEU A 234 -12.84 -13.76 -4.67
CA LEU A 234 -13.23 -15.17 -4.78
C LEU A 234 -12.40 -16.03 -3.81
N ALA A 235 -11.07 -15.87 -3.83
CA ALA A 235 -10.18 -16.63 -2.95
C ALA A 235 -10.49 -16.38 -1.46
N LEU A 236 -10.82 -15.16 -1.06
CA LEU A 236 -11.22 -14.84 0.31
C LEU A 236 -12.57 -15.49 0.68
N CYS A 237 -13.54 -15.53 -0.23
CA CYS A 237 -14.82 -16.17 0.00
C CYS A 237 -14.68 -17.69 0.14
N ASP A 238 -13.85 -18.32 -0.70
CA ASP A 238 -13.57 -19.76 -0.65
C ASP A 238 -12.81 -20.14 0.62
N LEU A 239 -11.82 -19.33 1.04
CA LEU A 239 -11.15 -19.48 2.33
C LEU A 239 -12.17 -19.47 3.47
N ARG A 240 -13.07 -18.48 3.51
CA ARG A 240 -14.11 -18.41 4.56
C ARG A 240 -15.08 -19.58 4.52
N LEU A 241 -15.48 -20.02 3.33
CA LEU A 241 -16.38 -21.16 3.16
C LEU A 241 -15.72 -22.46 3.65
N SER A 242 -14.42 -22.62 3.40
CA SER A 242 -13.62 -23.76 3.90
C SER A 242 -13.54 -23.78 5.43
N GLU A 243 -13.36 -22.62 6.06
CA GLU A 243 -13.37 -22.47 7.53
C GLU A 243 -14.72 -22.90 8.13
N ILE A 244 -15.84 -22.44 7.54
CA ILE A 244 -17.18 -22.79 8.00
C ILE A 244 -17.42 -24.31 7.87
N ARG A 245 -17.05 -24.92 6.73
CA ARG A 245 -17.17 -26.38 6.54
C ARG A 245 -16.38 -27.16 7.59
N ARG A 246 -15.16 -26.71 7.92
CA ARG A 246 -14.35 -27.31 8.99
C ARG A 246 -15.01 -27.16 10.36
N GLY A 247 -15.68 -26.04 10.62
CA GLY A 247 -16.50 -25.86 11.83
C GLY A 247 -17.64 -26.87 11.93
N GLU A 248 -18.41 -27.06 10.86
CA GLU A 248 -19.55 -27.98 10.82
C GLU A 248 -19.15 -29.46 10.95
N ASN A 249 -18.04 -29.87 10.32
CA ASN A 249 -17.57 -31.25 10.42
C ASN A 249 -17.16 -31.61 11.85
N LYS A 250 -16.60 -30.66 12.60
CA LYS A 250 -16.25 -30.85 14.02
C LYS A 250 -17.48 -31.02 14.91
N GLU A 251 -18.58 -30.36 14.58
CA GLU A 251 -19.82 -30.50 15.35
C GLU A 251 -20.45 -31.89 15.15
N LYS A 252 -20.30 -32.48 13.96
CA LYS A 252 -20.78 -33.84 13.66
C LYS A 252 -19.91 -34.96 14.26
N THR A 253 -18.61 -34.71 14.45
CA THR A 253 -17.67 -35.71 15.02
C THR A 253 -17.56 -35.64 16.54
N LYS A 254 -18.20 -34.67 17.21
CA LYS A 254 -18.33 -34.73 18.68
C LYS A 254 -19.07 -36.03 19.04
N PRO A 255 -18.41 -36.99 19.73
CA PRO A 255 -19.03 -38.25 20.07
C PRO A 255 -20.26 -37.93 20.90
N THR A 256 -21.43 -38.34 20.41
CA THR A 256 -22.70 -38.27 21.14
C THR A 256 -22.43 -38.89 22.49
N GLN A 257 -22.29 -38.07 23.54
CA GLN A 257 -22.07 -38.55 24.90
C GLN A 257 -23.12 -39.62 25.14
N GLY A 258 -22.64 -40.86 25.30
CA GLY A 258 -23.49 -42.03 25.36
C GLY A 258 -24.59 -41.76 26.37
N LYS A 259 -25.85 -41.86 25.93
CA LYS A 259 -26.98 -41.99 26.85
C LYS A 259 -26.55 -43.04 27.89
N PRO A 260 -26.56 -42.73 29.20
CA PRO A 260 -26.18 -43.70 30.21
C PRO A 260 -27.04 -44.94 29.97
N GLY A 261 -26.36 -46.06 29.71
CA GLY A 261 -26.98 -47.35 29.49
C GLY A 261 -27.95 -47.62 30.63
N ARG A 262 -29.21 -47.88 30.25
CA ARG A 262 -30.27 -48.35 31.14
C ARG A 262 -29.89 -49.75 31.62
N TYR A 263 -29.01 -49.82 32.63
CA TYR A 263 -28.85 -51.03 33.42
C TYR A 263 -30.14 -51.20 34.23
N GLY A 264 -30.77 -52.36 34.04
CA GLY A 264 -31.84 -52.80 34.92
C GLY A 264 -31.28 -52.98 36.32
N GLU A 265 -31.97 -52.38 37.28
CA GLU A 265 -31.83 -52.62 38.71
C GLU A 265 -33.27 -53.03 39.12
N GLY A 266 -33.57 -54.29 39.45
CA GLY A 266 -32.77 -55.13 40.32
C GLY A 266 -32.86 -54.55 41.71
N LYS A 267 -34.03 -54.69 42.36
CA LYS A 267 -34.22 -54.33 43.76
C LYS A 267 -33.08 -54.94 44.57
N ASP A 268 -32.23 -54.10 45.14
CA ASP A 268 -31.52 -54.40 46.37
C ASP A 268 -31.18 -53.09 47.08
N ASP A 269 -31.70 -52.97 48.29
CA ASP A 269 -31.50 -51.86 49.21
C ASP A 269 -30.03 -51.81 49.67
N VAL A 270 -29.21 -50.97 49.05
CA VAL A 270 -27.90 -50.60 49.59
C VAL A 270 -27.81 -49.10 49.75
N LYS A 271 -27.72 -48.68 51.02
CA LYS A 271 -27.52 -47.33 51.52
C LYS A 271 -26.40 -46.61 50.75
N ASN A 272 -26.79 -45.57 50.03
CA ASN A 272 -25.90 -44.77 49.19
C ASN A 272 -25.44 -43.52 49.97
N GLU A 273 -24.45 -43.68 50.87
CA GLU A 273 -23.74 -42.55 51.52
C GLU A 273 -22.57 -42.04 50.65
N ASP A 274 -22.20 -42.71 49.56
CA ASP A 274 -21.03 -42.35 48.73
C ASP A 274 -21.34 -41.48 47.50
N ALA A 275 -22.61 -41.22 47.19
CA ALA A 275 -23.01 -40.41 46.02
C ALA A 275 -22.79 -38.89 46.22
N SER A 276 -22.54 -38.42 47.44
CA SER A 276 -22.25 -36.99 47.72
C SER A 276 -20.77 -36.62 47.60
N ARG A 277 -19.83 -37.57 47.48
CA ARG A 277 -18.39 -37.28 47.32
C ARG A 277 -17.93 -37.12 45.87
N ARG A 278 -18.71 -37.56 44.87
CA ARG A 278 -18.32 -37.53 43.45
C ARG A 278 -18.74 -36.27 42.67
N LYS A 279 -19.48 -35.34 43.28
CA LYS A 279 -19.89 -34.07 42.63
C LYS A 279 -18.91 -32.90 42.82
N GLN A 280 -17.77 -33.10 43.48
CA GLN A 280 -16.75 -32.04 43.68
C GLN A 280 -15.46 -32.24 42.87
N ALA A 281 -15.32 -33.32 42.10
CA ALA A 281 -14.19 -33.52 41.20
C ALA A 281 -14.58 -33.10 39.77
N GLY A 282 -15.03 -31.86 39.58
CA GLY A 282 -14.86 -31.23 38.29
C GLY A 282 -13.36 -31.04 38.08
N PRO A 283 -12.78 -31.40 36.91
CA PRO A 283 -11.39 -31.06 36.65
C PRO A 283 -11.31 -29.54 36.68
N ASP A 284 -10.78 -29.03 37.79
CA ASP A 284 -10.34 -27.66 37.92
C ASP A 284 -9.14 -27.55 36.98
N PHE A 285 -9.42 -27.37 35.69
CA PHE A 285 -8.46 -26.85 34.73
C PHE A 285 -8.26 -25.39 35.14
N GLY A 286 -7.58 -25.22 36.27
CA GLY A 286 -7.00 -23.97 36.68
C GLY A 286 -5.97 -23.64 35.62
N VAL A 287 -6.42 -22.96 34.56
CA VAL A 287 -5.58 -22.05 33.78
C VAL A 287 -4.78 -21.31 34.82
N GLY A 288 -3.49 -21.63 34.88
CA GLY A 288 -2.62 -21.22 35.98
C GLY A 288 -2.78 -19.72 36.16
N GLN A 289 -2.76 -19.23 37.40
CA GLN A 289 -2.83 -17.79 37.66
C GLN A 289 -1.78 -17.02 36.82
N GLU A 290 -0.66 -17.68 36.54
CA GLU A 290 0.40 -17.26 35.60
C GLU A 290 -0.06 -17.09 34.14
N GLU A 291 -0.85 -18.02 33.57
CA GLU A 291 -1.37 -17.91 32.20
C GLU A 291 -2.39 -16.76 32.06
N LYS A 292 -3.16 -16.49 33.12
CA LYS A 292 -4.09 -15.35 33.14
C LYS A 292 -3.33 -14.02 33.18
N GLU A 293 -2.25 -13.95 33.96
CA GLU A 293 -1.38 -12.78 34.02
C GLU A 293 -0.64 -12.56 32.69
N GLU A 294 -0.13 -13.62 32.07
CA GLU A 294 0.52 -13.55 30.75
C GLU A 294 -0.45 -13.06 29.66
N PHE A 295 -1.68 -13.58 29.63
CA PHE A 295 -2.70 -13.14 28.67
C PHE A 295 -3.12 -11.68 28.90
N SER A 296 -3.25 -11.26 30.16
CA SER A 296 -3.52 -9.86 30.51
C SER A 296 -2.39 -8.94 30.04
N ASN A 297 -1.13 -9.36 30.18
CA ASN A 297 0.01 -8.57 29.74
C ASN A 297 0.11 -8.50 28.20
N LEU A 298 -0.18 -9.59 27.49
CA LEU A 298 -0.21 -9.61 26.02
C LEU A 298 -1.31 -8.71 25.46
N THR A 299 -2.51 -8.76 26.03
CA THR A 299 -3.63 -7.92 25.60
C THR A 299 -3.40 -6.43 25.86
N ALA A 300 -2.80 -6.09 27.00
CA ALA A 300 -2.38 -4.71 27.29
C ALA A 300 -1.34 -4.21 26.27
N ARG A 301 -0.35 -5.03 25.94
CA ARG A 301 0.69 -4.69 24.96
C ARG A 301 0.13 -4.58 23.53
N GLU A 302 -0.82 -5.43 23.15
CA GLU A 302 -1.52 -5.30 21.86
C GLU A 302 -2.27 -3.96 21.76
N ALA A 303 -2.94 -3.55 22.84
CA ALA A 303 -3.64 -2.27 22.88
C ALA A 303 -2.67 -1.09 22.74
N GLU A 304 -1.52 -1.14 23.43
CA GLU A 304 -0.47 -0.12 23.34
C GLU A 304 0.11 -0.02 21.92
N VAL A 305 0.47 -1.16 21.30
CA VAL A 305 1.00 -1.20 19.94
C VAL A 305 -0.03 -0.66 18.94
N ARG A 306 -1.32 -1.01 19.12
CA ARG A 306 -2.40 -0.49 18.26
C ARG A 306 -2.57 1.02 18.41
N GLU A 307 -2.59 1.53 19.63
CA GLU A 307 -2.70 2.97 19.88
C GLU A 307 -1.52 3.73 19.28
N ARG A 308 -0.29 3.21 19.45
CA ARG A 308 0.92 3.81 18.87
C ARG A 308 0.86 3.82 17.35
N LEU A 309 0.40 2.73 16.75
CA LEU A 309 0.27 2.59 15.30
C LEU A 309 -0.76 3.58 14.72
N GLU A 310 -1.88 3.82 15.41
CA GLU A 310 -2.84 4.84 15.01
C GLU A 310 -2.27 6.27 15.13
N LEU A 311 -1.44 6.53 16.15
CA LEU A 311 -0.74 7.80 16.29
C LEU A 311 0.24 8.03 15.14
N VAL A 312 1.10 7.05 14.84
CA VAL A 312 2.07 7.13 13.74
C VAL A 312 1.37 7.33 12.40
N ARG A 313 0.25 6.63 12.15
CA ARG A 313 -0.54 6.84 10.93
C ARG A 313 -1.09 8.26 10.81
N ARG A 314 -1.64 8.81 11.89
CA ARG A 314 -2.10 10.21 11.92
C ARG A 314 -0.96 11.18 11.65
N GLU A 315 0.23 10.93 12.19
CA GLU A 315 1.41 11.76 11.91
C GLU A 315 1.86 11.67 10.45
N ILE A 316 1.87 10.46 9.86
CA ILE A 316 2.15 10.27 8.43
C ILE A 316 1.19 11.12 7.59
N ASP A 317 -0.12 11.06 7.85
CA ASP A 317 -1.12 11.80 7.09
C ASP A 317 -0.90 13.33 7.23
N VAL A 318 -0.56 13.81 8.43
CA VAL A 318 -0.22 15.22 8.66
C VAL A 318 1.02 15.64 7.86
N TRP A 319 2.06 14.80 7.83
CA TRP A 319 3.28 15.08 7.08
C TRP A 319 3.07 15.01 5.56
N GLU A 320 2.27 14.06 5.08
CA GLU A 320 1.88 13.97 3.67
C GLU A 320 1.09 15.20 3.24
N LYS A 321 0.14 15.67 4.08
CA LYS A 321 -0.59 16.91 3.85
C LYS A 321 0.34 18.14 3.86
N ARG A 322 1.28 18.22 4.80
CA ARG A 322 2.25 19.34 4.83
C ARG A 322 3.14 19.34 3.58
N ARG A 323 3.53 18.16 3.09
CA ARG A 323 4.31 17.99 1.86
C ARG A 323 3.51 18.41 0.62
N SER A 324 2.24 18.02 0.51
CA SER A 324 1.38 18.45 -0.60
C SER A 324 1.12 19.96 -0.56
N GLU A 325 0.80 20.52 0.61
CA GLU A 325 0.63 21.97 0.76
C GLU A 325 1.91 22.75 0.41
N PHE A 326 3.09 22.23 0.76
CA PHE A 326 4.37 22.83 0.38
C PHE A 326 4.59 22.81 -1.14
N LEU A 327 4.13 21.77 -1.83
CA LEU A 327 4.22 21.65 -3.29
C LEU A 327 3.19 22.53 -4.03
N GLU A 328 2.03 22.77 -3.42
CA GLU A 328 0.98 23.62 -3.98
C GLU A 328 1.26 25.11 -3.77
N LYS A 329 1.72 25.49 -2.58
CA LYS A 329 2.02 26.89 -2.23
C LYS A 329 3.27 27.37 -2.96
N ARG A 330 3.35 28.68 -3.23
CA ARG A 330 4.59 29.27 -3.76
C ARG A 330 5.71 29.09 -2.75
N ILE A 331 6.82 28.49 -3.19
CA ILE A 331 7.96 28.18 -2.34
C ILE A 331 8.75 29.48 -2.11
N THR A 332 8.91 29.86 -0.85
CA THR A 332 9.78 30.98 -0.47
C THR A 332 11.23 30.51 -0.48
N LEU A 333 12.08 31.20 -1.24
CA LEU A 333 13.52 30.95 -1.31
C LEU A 333 14.20 31.90 -0.33
N ASP A 334 14.71 31.37 0.80
CA ASP A 334 15.34 32.14 1.88
C ASP A 334 16.87 32.00 1.89
#